data_AF-A0A2A2HB80-F1
#
_entry.id   AF-A0A2A2HB80-F1
#
_cell.length_a   1.000
_cell.length_b   1.000
_cell.length_c   1.000
_cell.angle_alpha   90.00
_cell.angle_beta   90.00
_cell.angle_gamma   90.00
#
_symmetry.space_group_name_H-M   'P 1'
#
loop_
_entity.id
_entity.type
_entity.pdbx_description
1 polymer ?
#
loop_
_entity_poly.entity_id
_entity_poly.type
_entity_poly.pdbx_seq_one_letter_code
_entity_poly.pdbx_strand_id
1 'polypeptide(L)'
;MKILSFSRCPKVTPDAPNFAKQKLHKLGPISVAEKITLAVFAMLLLMWAGVPALIFGSAFTINPTAAAFIGLSVLLCTGVLAWDDILKTKGAWDTITWFAALVMMASFLSKLGLTNWFSQTVGNAIDHLGIGWIGGMLLLVLIYVYSHYFFASTTAHIMAMFAAFFTAGLALGAPPILLGLILAFSSSLMMSLTHYATGTAPIIFGSGYTTLAEWWKVGFILSVVNLLIWLVIGGLWWKLLGYW
;
A
#
# COMPACT_ATOMS: atom_id res chain seq x y z
N MET A 1 33.58 15.25 2.69
CA MET A 1 32.64 15.23 3.82
C MET A 1 32.05 16.63 4.01
N LYS A 2 31.01 16.98 3.24
CA LYS A 2 30.25 18.23 3.41
C LYS A 2 28.95 17.85 4.12
N ILE A 3 28.92 18.05 5.43
CA ILE A 3 27.70 17.99 6.24
C ILE A 3 26.88 19.21 5.82
N LEU A 4 25.99 19.04 4.85
CA LEU A 4 24.88 19.98 4.67
C LEU A 4 23.96 19.77 5.86
N SER A 5 24.21 20.55 6.90
CA SER A 5 23.25 20.87 7.94
C SER A 5 21.90 21.15 7.28
N PHE A 6 20.94 20.24 7.48
CA PHE A 6 19.55 20.39 7.10
C PHE A 6 19.00 21.56 7.92
N SER A 7 19.23 22.77 7.41
CA SER A 7 18.72 24.01 7.98
C SER A 7 17.20 23.88 7.92
N ARG A 8 16.50 24.08 9.05
CA ARG A 8 15.03 23.99 9.14
C ARG A 8 14.38 24.61 7.91
N CYS A 9 13.77 23.78 7.06
CA CYS A 9 12.93 24.28 5.97
C CYS A 9 11.88 25.19 6.62
N PRO A 10 11.78 26.47 6.21
CA PRO A 10 10.79 27.37 6.78
C PRO A 10 9.39 26.79 6.49
N LYS A 11 8.59 26.61 7.55
CA LYS A 11 7.21 26.10 7.43
C LYS A 11 6.30 27.03 6.62
N VAL A 12 6.75 28.26 6.39
CA VAL A 12 6.07 29.29 5.60
C VAL A 12 7.07 29.86 4.60
N THR A 13 6.76 29.72 3.31
CA THR A 13 7.58 30.23 2.20
C THR A 13 6.80 31.29 1.41
N PRO A 14 6.71 32.53 1.93
CA PRO A 14 5.88 33.59 1.34
C PRO A 14 6.34 33.98 -0.07
N ASP A 15 7.63 33.83 -0.38
CA ASP A 15 8.20 34.08 -1.71
C ASP A 15 8.08 32.90 -2.68
N ALA A 16 7.55 31.74 -2.26
CA ALA A 16 7.40 30.57 -3.13
C ALA A 16 6.61 30.86 -4.42
N PRO A 17 5.50 31.63 -4.41
CA PRO A 17 4.78 31.95 -5.64
C PRO A 17 5.62 32.77 -6.62
N ASN A 18 6.38 33.75 -6.12
CA ASN A 18 7.24 34.59 -6.95
C ASN A 18 8.42 33.80 -7.51
N PHE A 19 9.05 32.98 -6.68
CA PHE A 19 10.11 32.07 -7.11
C PHE A 19 9.64 31.08 -8.17
N ALA A 20 8.45 30.48 -7.99
CA ALA A 20 7.86 29.55 -8.95
C ALA A 20 7.59 30.23 -10.31
N LYS A 21 7.02 31.45 -10.31
CA LYS A 21 6.80 32.24 -11.55
C LYS A 21 8.12 32.54 -12.27
N GLN A 22 9.16 32.93 -11.54
CA GLN A 22 10.48 33.20 -12.13
C GLN A 22 11.10 31.93 -12.72
N LYS A 23 10.98 30.78 -12.05
CA LYS A 23 11.47 29.50 -12.58
C LYS A 23 10.67 29.05 -13.81
N LEU A 24 9.35 29.20 -13.81
CA LEU A 24 8.49 28.91 -14.96
C LEU A 24 8.86 29.78 -16.17
N HIS A 25 9.05 31.09 -15.96
CA HIS A 25 9.48 31.99 -17.02
C HIS A 25 10.86 31.61 -17.59
N LYS A 26 11.76 31.06 -16.76
CA LYS A 26 13.08 30.58 -17.21
C LYS A 26 13.00 29.26 -18.00
N LEU A 27 12.01 28.41 -17.72
CA LEU A 27 11.80 27.15 -18.47
C LEU A 27 11.30 27.41 -19.91
N GLY A 28 10.55 28.49 -20.12
CA GLY A 28 10.04 28.86 -21.44
C GLY A 28 8.78 28.09 -21.84
N PRO A 29 8.40 28.12 -23.14
CA PRO A 29 7.21 27.43 -23.62
C PRO A 29 7.37 25.91 -23.60
N ILE A 30 6.25 25.19 -23.43
CA ILE A 30 6.23 23.73 -23.38
C ILE A 30 6.74 23.12 -24.69
N SER A 31 7.77 22.29 -24.56
CA SER A 31 8.40 21.55 -25.66
C SER A 31 7.51 20.44 -26.21
N VAL A 32 7.85 19.94 -27.40
CA VAL A 32 7.12 18.82 -28.02
C VAL A 32 7.23 17.56 -27.15
N ALA A 33 8.41 17.28 -26.59
CA ALA A 33 8.62 16.13 -25.71
C ALA A 33 7.70 16.20 -24.47
N GLU A 34 7.62 17.35 -23.81
CA GLU A 34 6.72 17.54 -22.65
C GLU A 34 5.24 17.38 -23.03
N LYS A 35 4.82 17.84 -24.22
CA LYS A 35 3.45 17.61 -24.71
C LYS A 35 3.15 16.13 -24.93
N ILE A 36 4.10 15.38 -25.50
CA ILE A 36 3.96 13.93 -25.70
C ILE A 36 3.89 13.23 -24.33
N THR A 37 4.76 13.56 -23.39
CA THR A 37 4.72 13.03 -22.02
C THR A 37 3.38 13.31 -21.34
N LEU A 38 2.86 14.53 -21.47
CA LEU A 38 1.56 14.91 -20.90
C LEU A 38 0.41 14.13 -21.55
N ALA A 39 0.45 13.92 -22.86
CA ALA A 39 -0.55 13.12 -23.58
C ALA A 39 -0.52 11.65 -23.13
N VAL A 40 0.68 11.05 -22.97
CA VAL A 40 0.83 9.69 -22.43
C VAL A 40 0.32 9.61 -20.99
N PHE A 41 0.61 10.61 -20.16
CA PHE A 41 0.10 10.65 -18.79
C PHE A 41 -1.43 10.70 -18.74
N ALA A 42 -2.06 11.55 -19.55
CA ALA A 42 -3.51 11.61 -19.66
C ALA A 42 -4.10 10.29 -20.18
N MET A 43 -3.46 9.67 -21.17
CA MET A 43 -3.85 8.35 -21.68
C MET A 43 -3.83 7.29 -20.57
N LEU A 44 -2.76 7.22 -19.77
CA LEU A 44 -2.65 6.29 -18.64
C LEU A 44 -3.76 6.52 -17.61
N LEU A 45 -4.07 7.77 -17.26
CA LEU A 45 -5.16 8.10 -16.34
C LEU A 45 -6.51 7.63 -16.86
N LEU A 46 -6.80 7.80 -18.15
CA LEU A 46 -8.05 7.33 -18.76
C LEU A 46 -8.15 5.80 -18.72
N MET A 47 -7.05 5.10 -19.01
CA MET A 47 -6.99 3.65 -18.98
C MET A 47 -7.19 3.11 -17.55
N TRP A 48 -6.51 3.69 -16.56
CA TRP A 48 -6.64 3.30 -15.15
C TRP A 48 -7.99 3.69 -14.54
N ALA A 49 -8.60 4.80 -14.97
CA ALA A 49 -9.95 5.17 -14.58
C ALA A 49 -11.02 4.26 -15.18
N GLY A 50 -10.65 3.32 -16.07
CA GLY A 50 -11.58 2.37 -16.69
C GLY A 50 -12.45 3.02 -17.77
N VAL A 51 -12.11 4.21 -18.26
CA VAL A 51 -12.87 4.92 -19.30
C VAL A 51 -13.09 4.06 -20.56
N PRO A 52 -12.12 3.27 -21.05
CA PRO A 52 -12.36 2.35 -22.16
C PRO A 52 -13.47 1.33 -21.88
N ALA A 53 -13.51 0.77 -20.67
CA ALA A 53 -14.52 -0.20 -20.27
C ALA A 53 -15.91 0.46 -20.12
N LEU A 54 -15.95 1.73 -19.70
CA LEU A 54 -17.20 2.50 -19.60
C LEU A 54 -17.83 2.80 -20.97
N ILE A 55 -17.00 3.09 -21.98
CA ILE A 55 -17.48 3.47 -23.32
C ILE A 55 -17.78 2.25 -24.18
N PHE A 56 -16.93 1.21 -24.12
CA PHE A 56 -16.97 0.08 -25.05
C PHE A 56 -17.39 -1.25 -24.39
N GLY A 57 -17.69 -1.24 -23.09
CA GLY A 57 -18.13 -2.39 -22.31
C GLY A 57 -16.99 -3.15 -21.62
N SER A 58 -17.35 -4.12 -20.78
CA SER A 58 -16.41 -4.87 -19.92
C SER A 58 -15.31 -5.63 -20.68
N ALA A 59 -15.50 -5.91 -21.97
CA ALA A 59 -14.46 -6.51 -22.81
C ALA A 59 -13.21 -5.61 -22.97
N PHE A 60 -13.35 -4.30 -22.74
CA PHE A 60 -12.27 -3.31 -22.86
C PHE A 60 -11.65 -2.94 -21.50
N THR A 61 -11.81 -3.77 -20.47
CA THR A 61 -11.07 -3.59 -19.22
C THR A 61 -9.58 -3.80 -19.45
N ILE A 62 -8.78 -2.78 -19.15
CA ILE A 62 -7.33 -2.84 -19.32
C ILE A 62 -6.68 -3.11 -17.98
N ASN A 63 -5.82 -4.13 -17.93
CA ASN A 63 -5.02 -4.41 -16.75
C ASN A 63 -4.06 -3.23 -16.47
N PRO A 64 -3.93 -2.75 -15.20
CA PRO A 64 -3.07 -1.60 -14.88
C PRO A 64 -1.61 -1.75 -15.31
N THR A 65 -1.06 -2.97 -15.24
CA THR A 65 0.31 -3.27 -15.69
C THR A 65 0.41 -3.17 -17.21
N ALA A 66 -0.58 -3.67 -17.94
CA ALA A 66 -0.64 -3.55 -19.39
C ALA A 66 -0.71 -2.08 -19.84
N ALA A 67 -1.52 -1.27 -19.13
CA ALA A 67 -1.58 0.17 -19.39
C ALA A 67 -0.20 0.84 -19.21
N ALA A 68 0.52 0.51 -18.13
CA ALA A 68 1.87 1.03 -17.90
C ALA A 68 2.85 0.65 -19.02
N PHE A 69 2.82 -0.59 -19.51
CA PHE A 69 3.64 -1.02 -20.65
C PHE A 69 3.26 -0.30 -21.95
N ILE A 70 1.97 -0.07 -22.21
CA ILE A 70 1.52 0.71 -23.37
C ILE A 70 2.08 2.14 -23.31
N GLY A 71 1.98 2.80 -22.15
CA GLY A 71 2.57 4.13 -21.96
C GLY A 71 4.08 4.15 -22.17
N LEU A 72 4.80 3.15 -21.63
CA LEU A 72 6.24 3.00 -21.83
C LEU A 72 6.59 2.79 -23.31
N SER A 73 5.85 1.94 -24.02
CA SER A 73 6.04 1.69 -25.45
C SER A 73 5.84 2.98 -26.26
N VAL A 74 4.82 3.78 -25.97
CA VAL A 74 4.59 5.06 -26.66
C VAL A 74 5.76 6.03 -26.41
N LEU A 75 6.26 6.13 -25.17
CA LEU A 75 7.40 7.00 -24.85
C LEU A 75 8.70 6.58 -25.56
N LEU A 76 8.93 5.27 -25.70
CA LEU A 76 10.06 4.71 -26.45
C LEU A 76 9.92 4.95 -27.96
N CYS A 77 8.74 4.66 -28.53
CA CYS A 77 8.49 4.83 -29.96
C CYS A 77 8.53 6.30 -30.41
N THR A 78 8.15 7.23 -29.53
CA THR A 78 8.21 8.68 -29.79
C THR A 78 9.61 9.27 -29.59
N GLY A 79 10.56 8.49 -29.07
CA GLY A 79 11.93 8.94 -28.81
C GLY A 79 12.05 9.93 -27.64
N VAL A 80 10.97 10.14 -26.89
CA VAL A 80 10.97 10.99 -25.67
C VAL A 80 11.79 10.35 -24.57
N LEU A 81 11.83 9.03 -24.53
CA LEU A 81 12.61 8.25 -23.58
C LEU A 81 13.55 7.31 -24.34
N ALA A 82 14.84 7.32 -24.02
CA ALA A 82 15.78 6.38 -24.59
C ALA A 82 15.79 5.07 -23.80
N TRP A 83 16.06 3.95 -24.47
CA TRP A 83 16.21 2.65 -23.80
C TRP A 83 17.29 2.67 -22.71
N ASP A 84 18.38 3.38 -22.97
CA ASP A 84 19.49 3.55 -22.03
C ASP A 84 19.07 4.29 -20.75
N ASP A 85 18.10 5.21 -20.81
CA ASP A 85 17.55 5.89 -19.63
C ASP A 85 16.79 4.91 -18.72
N ILE A 86 16.08 3.92 -19.31
CA ILE A 86 15.41 2.85 -18.56
C ILE A 86 16.44 1.99 -17.83
N LEU A 87 17.51 1.58 -18.53
CA LEU A 87 18.56 0.75 -17.94
C LEU A 87 19.28 1.48 -16.80
N LYS A 88 19.45 2.79 -16.93
CA LYS A 88 20.09 3.64 -15.90
C LYS A 88 19.19 3.92 -14.69
N THR A 89 17.90 3.61 -14.74
CA THR A 89 16.95 3.81 -13.64
C THR A 89 17.13 2.74 -12.55
N LYS A 90 18.26 2.78 -11.83
CA LYS A 90 18.66 1.76 -10.85
C LYS A 90 17.61 1.50 -9.76
N GLY A 91 16.89 2.52 -9.31
CA GLY A 91 15.88 2.38 -8.26
C GLY A 91 14.72 1.47 -8.64
N ALA A 92 14.30 1.47 -9.92
CA ALA A 92 13.24 0.59 -10.41
C ALA A 92 13.72 -0.87 -10.44
N TRP A 93 14.93 -1.11 -10.96
CA TRP A 93 15.53 -2.44 -11.03
C TRP A 93 15.79 -3.05 -9.65
N ASP A 94 16.33 -2.25 -8.73
CA ASP A 94 16.55 -2.65 -7.34
C ASP A 94 15.22 -3.07 -6.69
N THR A 95 14.21 -2.19 -6.75
CA THR A 95 12.87 -2.44 -6.20
C THR A 95 12.26 -3.73 -6.75
N ILE A 96 12.23 -3.92 -8.07
CA ILE A 96 11.64 -5.12 -8.69
C ILE A 96 12.38 -6.39 -8.23
N THR A 97 13.71 -6.35 -8.14
CA THR A 97 14.53 -7.52 -7.83
C THR A 97 14.24 -8.06 -6.42
N TRP A 98 14.34 -7.22 -5.40
CA TRP A 98 14.12 -7.69 -4.03
C TRP A 98 12.63 -7.86 -3.71
N PHE A 99 11.75 -7.01 -4.25
CA PHE A 99 10.31 -7.11 -3.99
C PHE A 99 9.72 -8.40 -4.57
N ALA A 100 10.14 -8.81 -5.77
CA ALA A 100 9.69 -10.06 -6.39
C ALA A 100 10.03 -11.30 -5.53
N ALA A 101 11.24 -11.35 -4.98
CA ALA A 101 11.66 -12.45 -4.09
C ALA A 101 10.79 -12.51 -2.82
N LEU A 102 10.49 -11.37 -2.20
CA LEU A 102 9.64 -11.33 -1.01
C LEU A 102 8.19 -11.76 -1.31
N VAL A 103 7.61 -11.29 -2.42
CA VAL A 103 6.25 -11.66 -2.83
C VAL A 103 6.17 -13.17 -3.12
N MET A 104 7.20 -13.74 -3.74
CA MET A 104 7.30 -15.19 -3.97
C MET A 104 7.29 -15.97 -2.65
N MET A 105 8.13 -15.59 -1.68
CA MET A 105 8.19 -16.26 -0.38
C MET A 105 6.86 -16.17 0.38
N ALA A 106 6.23 -15.00 0.41
CA ALA A 106 4.92 -14.81 1.03
C ALA A 106 3.84 -15.71 0.38
N SER A 107 3.89 -15.86 -0.95
CA SER A 107 2.97 -16.73 -1.69
C SER A 107 3.14 -18.21 -1.33
N PHE A 108 4.37 -18.67 -1.11
CA PHE A 108 4.63 -20.05 -0.65
C PHE A 108 4.16 -20.28 0.79
N LEU A 109 4.29 -19.28 1.67
CA LEU A 109 3.79 -19.37 3.04
C LEU A 109 2.28 -19.68 3.09
N SER A 110 1.54 -19.06 2.18
CA SER A 110 0.12 -19.36 1.97
C SER A 110 -0.11 -20.75 1.40
N LYS A 111 0.58 -21.11 0.31
CA LYS A 111 0.38 -22.39 -0.39
C LYS A 111 0.72 -23.61 0.47
N LEU A 112 1.69 -23.49 1.37
CA LEU A 112 2.13 -24.56 2.27
C LEU A 112 1.22 -24.72 3.50
N GLY A 113 0.15 -23.92 3.62
CA GLY A 113 -0.84 -24.05 4.69
C GLY A 113 -0.41 -23.48 6.05
N LEU A 114 0.73 -22.79 6.13
CA LEU A 114 1.21 -22.21 7.39
C LEU A 114 0.19 -21.20 7.94
N THR A 115 -0.48 -20.43 7.08
CA THR A 115 -1.44 -19.42 7.53
C THR A 115 -2.68 -20.03 8.15
N ASN A 116 -3.18 -21.14 7.61
CA ASN A 116 -4.28 -21.89 8.23
C ASN A 116 -3.86 -22.45 9.59
N TRP A 117 -2.74 -23.17 9.65
CA TRP A 117 -2.21 -23.72 10.89
C TRP A 117 -1.98 -22.63 11.96
N PHE A 118 -1.42 -21.48 11.55
CA PHE A 118 -1.15 -20.35 12.44
C PHE A 118 -2.44 -19.76 13.00
N SER A 119 -3.44 -19.51 12.15
CA SER A 119 -4.73 -18.95 12.58
C SER A 119 -5.49 -19.86 13.56
N GLN A 120 -5.45 -21.19 13.35
CA GLN A 120 -6.09 -22.16 14.23
C GLN A 120 -5.35 -22.27 15.55
N THR A 121 -4.02 -22.34 15.51
CA THR A 121 -3.18 -22.35 16.72
C THR A 121 -3.43 -21.10 17.57
N VAL A 122 -3.46 -19.92 16.94
CA VAL A 122 -3.76 -18.66 17.61
C VAL A 122 -5.20 -18.64 18.15
N GLY A 123 -6.19 -19.01 17.34
CA GLY A 123 -7.59 -19.05 17.76
C GLY A 123 -7.81 -19.95 18.98
N ASN A 124 -7.26 -21.16 18.95
CA ASN A 124 -7.35 -22.11 20.08
C ASN A 124 -6.62 -21.58 21.32
N ALA A 125 -5.44 -20.98 21.16
CA ALA A 125 -4.71 -20.38 22.26
C ALA A 125 -5.51 -19.23 22.91
N ILE A 126 -6.19 -18.42 22.11
CA ILE A 126 -7.05 -17.33 22.58
C ILE A 126 -8.28 -17.89 23.32
N ASP A 127 -8.91 -18.93 22.79
CA ASP A 127 -10.07 -19.58 23.43
C ASP A 127 -9.72 -20.11 24.83
N HIS A 128 -8.54 -20.72 24.96
CA HIS A 128 -8.02 -21.19 26.25
C HIS A 128 -7.73 -20.09 27.28
N LEU A 129 -7.61 -18.83 26.87
CA LEU A 129 -7.48 -17.71 27.82
C LEU A 129 -8.80 -17.40 28.54
N GLY A 130 -9.93 -17.94 28.07
CA GLY A 130 -11.25 -17.69 28.66
C GLY A 130 -11.70 -16.23 28.55
N ILE A 131 -11.09 -15.46 27.64
CA ILE A 131 -11.47 -14.07 27.41
C ILE A 131 -12.72 -14.03 26.52
N GLY A 132 -13.69 -13.17 26.87
CA GLY A 132 -14.91 -13.04 26.07
C GLY A 132 -14.62 -12.66 24.61
N TRP A 133 -15.60 -12.87 23.74
CA TRP A 133 -15.45 -12.70 22.28
C TRP A 133 -14.84 -11.35 21.86
N ILE A 134 -15.10 -10.27 22.59
CA ILE A 134 -14.52 -8.93 22.34
C ILE A 134 -13.00 -8.98 22.52
N GLY A 135 -12.52 -9.51 23.66
CA GLY A 135 -11.09 -9.63 23.94
C GLY A 135 -10.40 -10.58 22.96
N GLY A 136 -11.06 -11.70 22.65
CA GLY A 136 -10.57 -12.67 21.67
C GLY A 136 -10.44 -12.07 20.27
N MET A 137 -11.46 -11.36 19.80
CA MET A 137 -11.45 -10.64 18.53
C MET A 137 -10.35 -9.59 18.48
N LEU A 138 -10.21 -8.76 19.52
CA LEU A 138 -9.18 -7.72 19.57
C LEU A 138 -7.77 -8.32 19.47
N LEU A 139 -7.49 -9.37 20.23
CA LEU A 139 -6.20 -10.05 20.20
C LEU A 139 -5.93 -10.69 18.84
N LEU A 140 -6.95 -11.34 18.25
CA LEU A 140 -6.87 -11.94 16.93
C LEU A 140 -6.59 -10.90 15.83
N VAL A 141 -7.23 -9.74 15.89
CA VAL A 141 -7.00 -8.62 14.96
C VAL A 141 -5.60 -8.03 15.12
N LEU A 142 -5.10 -7.89 16.35
CA LEU A 142 -3.72 -7.44 16.58
C LEU A 142 -2.72 -8.41 15.95
N ILE A 143 -2.92 -9.72 16.13
CA ILE A 143 -2.07 -10.74 15.54
C ILE A 143 -2.17 -10.70 14.00
N TYR A 144 -3.37 -10.51 13.45
CA TYR A 144 -3.59 -10.36 12.00
C TYR A 144 -2.84 -9.15 11.43
N VAL A 145 -2.90 -7.99 12.08
CA VAL A 145 -2.22 -6.77 11.61
C VAL A 145 -0.71 -6.92 11.70
N TYR A 146 -0.20 -7.37 12.84
CA TYR A 146 1.24 -7.43 13.06
C TYR A 146 1.91 -8.63 12.39
N SER A 147 1.16 -9.65 11.97
CA SER A 147 1.71 -10.68 11.09
C SER A 147 2.13 -10.09 9.73
N HIS A 148 1.64 -8.91 9.34
CA HIS A 148 2.05 -8.23 8.11
C HIS A 148 3.54 -7.85 8.09
N TYR A 149 4.23 -7.80 9.23
CA TYR A 149 5.69 -7.71 9.26
C TYR A 149 6.37 -8.87 8.51
N PHE A 150 5.70 -10.01 8.33
CA PHE A 150 6.19 -11.17 7.60
C PHE A 150 5.75 -11.20 6.12
N PHE A 151 4.98 -10.21 5.66
CA PHE A 151 4.44 -10.16 4.31
C PHE A 151 4.87 -8.88 3.58
N ALA A 152 5.36 -9.03 2.36
CA ALA A 152 5.72 -7.91 1.49
C ALA A 152 4.59 -7.42 0.57
N SER A 153 3.37 -7.89 0.79
CA SER A 153 2.23 -7.50 -0.03
C SER A 153 0.94 -7.64 0.76
N THR A 154 0.17 -6.55 0.83
CA THR A 154 -1.17 -6.56 1.41
C THR A 154 -2.06 -7.60 0.74
N THR A 155 -2.00 -7.71 -0.59
CA THR A 155 -2.77 -8.70 -1.34
C THR A 155 -2.38 -10.12 -0.95
N ALA A 156 -1.08 -10.42 -0.83
CA ALA A 156 -0.61 -11.74 -0.41
C ALA A 156 -1.06 -12.06 1.02
N HIS A 157 -0.98 -11.10 1.95
CA HIS A 157 -1.43 -11.25 3.32
C HIS A 157 -2.94 -11.53 3.41
N ILE A 158 -3.77 -10.73 2.72
CA ILE A 158 -5.23 -10.92 2.68
C ILE A 158 -5.57 -12.31 2.13
N MET A 159 -5.01 -12.67 0.97
CA MET A 159 -5.29 -13.97 0.33
C MET A 159 -4.91 -15.15 1.22
N ALA A 160 -3.86 -14.99 2.03
CA ALA A 160 -3.35 -16.07 2.87
C ALA A 160 -4.04 -16.17 4.24
N MET A 161 -4.38 -15.04 4.85
CA MET A 161 -4.75 -14.99 6.28
C MET A 161 -6.20 -14.58 6.52
N PHE A 162 -6.84 -13.82 5.62
CA PHE A 162 -8.16 -13.22 5.89
C PHE A 162 -9.21 -14.28 6.23
N ALA A 163 -9.41 -15.28 5.35
CA ALA A 163 -10.42 -16.32 5.55
C ALA A 163 -10.16 -17.17 6.80
N ALA A 164 -8.89 -17.47 7.06
CA ALA A 164 -8.47 -18.28 8.19
C ALA A 164 -8.71 -17.56 9.54
N PHE A 165 -8.34 -16.28 9.61
CA PHE A 165 -8.56 -15.43 10.79
C PHE A 165 -10.04 -15.11 10.99
N PHE A 166 -10.79 -14.88 9.91
CA PHE A 166 -12.23 -14.73 9.96
C PHE A 166 -12.89 -15.98 10.58
N THR A 167 -12.52 -17.17 10.09
CA THR A 167 -13.03 -18.44 10.63
C THR A 167 -12.70 -18.63 12.11
N ALA A 168 -11.46 -18.34 12.51
CA ALA A 168 -11.04 -18.42 13.91
C ALA A 168 -11.80 -17.41 14.80
N GLY A 169 -12.03 -16.18 14.33
CA GLY A 169 -12.81 -15.19 15.08
C GLY A 169 -14.29 -15.56 15.22
N LEU A 170 -14.89 -16.22 14.23
CA LEU A 170 -16.24 -16.77 14.34
C LEU A 170 -16.32 -17.86 15.41
N ALA A 171 -15.30 -18.72 15.52
CA ALA A 171 -15.24 -19.75 16.56
C ALA A 171 -15.15 -19.15 17.98
N LEU A 172 -14.55 -17.96 18.11
CA LEU A 172 -14.53 -17.17 19.36
C LEU A 172 -15.85 -16.45 19.67
N GLY A 173 -16.88 -16.59 18.82
CA GLY A 173 -18.20 -15.99 19.00
C GLY A 173 -18.33 -14.53 18.54
N ALA A 174 -17.39 -14.02 17.74
CA ALA A 174 -17.48 -12.66 17.22
C ALA A 174 -18.60 -12.52 16.16
N PRO A 175 -19.38 -11.41 16.15
CA PRO A 175 -20.39 -11.15 15.12
C PRO A 175 -19.77 -11.13 13.71
N PRO A 176 -20.30 -11.89 12.73
CA PRO A 176 -19.67 -12.03 11.41
C PRO A 176 -19.46 -10.72 10.67
N ILE A 177 -20.46 -9.83 10.67
CA ILE A 177 -20.38 -8.55 9.96
C ILE A 177 -19.30 -7.66 10.58
N LEU A 178 -19.31 -7.52 11.91
CA LEU A 178 -18.30 -6.75 12.64
C LEU A 178 -16.89 -7.27 12.39
N LEU A 179 -16.67 -8.58 12.53
CA LEU A 179 -15.37 -9.19 12.33
C LEU A 179 -14.88 -9.00 10.90
N GLY A 180 -15.76 -9.18 9.91
CA GLY A 180 -15.44 -8.99 8.51
C GLY A 180 -15.02 -7.55 8.20
N LEU A 181 -15.75 -6.56 8.73
CA LEU A 181 -15.40 -5.15 8.60
C LEU A 181 -14.07 -4.84 9.27
N ILE A 182 -13.88 -5.25 10.53
CA ILE A 182 -12.64 -4.98 11.27
C ILE A 182 -11.43 -5.58 10.56
N LEU A 183 -11.51 -6.83 10.09
CA LEU A 183 -10.42 -7.46 9.34
C LEU A 183 -10.16 -6.71 8.02
N ALA A 184 -11.20 -6.36 7.27
CA ALA A 184 -11.05 -5.68 5.99
C ALA A 184 -10.41 -4.29 6.12
N PHE A 185 -10.84 -3.50 7.10
CA PHE A 185 -10.22 -2.20 7.37
C PHE A 185 -8.80 -2.37 7.91
N SER A 186 -8.57 -3.34 8.79
CA SER A 186 -7.23 -3.67 9.31
C SER A 186 -6.24 -4.01 8.18
N SER A 187 -6.69 -4.66 7.11
CA SER A 187 -5.87 -4.90 5.91
C SER A 187 -5.40 -3.62 5.21
N SER A 188 -6.14 -2.52 5.34
CA SER A 188 -5.70 -1.21 4.85
C SER A 188 -4.77 -0.53 5.87
N LEU A 189 -5.03 -0.68 7.17
CA LEU A 189 -4.25 -0.02 8.21
C LEU A 189 -2.83 -0.59 8.35
N MET A 190 -2.65 -1.90 8.14
CA MET A 190 -1.33 -2.56 8.19
C MET A 190 -0.34 -2.03 7.13
N MET A 191 -0.83 -1.31 6.11
CA MET A 191 0.00 -0.71 5.06
C MET A 191 1.03 0.31 5.60
N SER A 192 0.87 0.82 6.83
CA SER A 192 1.82 1.77 7.43
C SER A 192 3.05 1.11 8.06
N LEU A 193 3.07 -0.22 8.27
CA LEU A 193 4.03 -0.87 9.17
C LEU A 193 5.48 -0.89 8.65
N THR A 194 5.67 -1.31 7.40
CA THR A 194 7.00 -1.55 6.81
C THR A 194 7.16 -0.82 5.48
N HIS A 195 8.41 -0.59 5.07
CA HIS A 195 8.74 0.02 3.77
C HIS A 195 8.42 -0.90 2.58
N TYR A 196 8.01 -2.14 2.85
CA TYR A 196 7.56 -3.13 1.87
C TYR A 196 6.10 -3.55 2.08
N ALA A 197 5.34 -2.87 2.94
CA ALA A 197 3.99 -3.28 3.28
C ALA A 197 3.03 -3.24 2.06
N THR A 198 3.33 -2.40 1.08
CA THR A 198 2.56 -2.18 -0.16
C THR A 198 3.49 -2.13 -1.37
N GLY A 199 2.93 -2.16 -2.58
CA GLY A 199 3.70 -1.92 -3.80
C GLY A 199 4.23 -0.49 -3.95
N THR A 200 3.62 0.49 -3.28
CA THR A 200 4.04 1.91 -3.35
C THR A 200 5.08 2.28 -2.30
N ALA A 201 5.12 1.58 -1.18
CA ALA A 201 6.05 1.87 -0.07
C ALA A 201 7.54 1.77 -0.49
N PRO A 202 7.98 0.74 -1.26
CA PRO A 202 9.35 0.67 -1.76
C PRO A 202 9.75 1.85 -2.64
N ILE A 203 8.82 2.35 -3.45
CA ILE A 203 9.05 3.48 -4.36
C ILE A 203 9.32 4.74 -3.55
N ILE A 204 8.53 4.98 -2.50
CA ILE A 204 8.69 6.13 -1.61
C ILE A 204 9.97 5.97 -0.78
N PHE A 205 10.22 4.79 -0.22
CA PHE A 205 11.41 4.53 0.59
C PHE A 205 12.70 4.66 -0.23
N GLY A 206 12.69 4.21 -1.49
CA GLY A 206 13.81 4.32 -2.42
C GLY A 206 14.20 5.75 -2.80
N SER A 207 13.40 6.76 -2.43
CA SER A 207 13.75 8.18 -2.60
C SER A 207 14.87 8.66 -1.67
N GLY A 208 15.17 7.91 -0.60
CA GLY A 208 16.23 8.23 0.36
C GLY A 208 15.91 9.38 1.34
N TYR A 209 14.67 9.87 1.37
CA TYR A 209 14.26 10.95 2.30
C TYR A 209 14.04 10.49 3.75
N THR A 210 13.95 9.18 4.00
CA THR A 210 13.66 8.61 5.33
C THR A 210 14.57 7.42 5.62
N THR A 211 15.02 7.29 6.85
CA THR A 211 15.76 6.09 7.29
C THR A 211 14.81 4.93 7.58
N LEU A 212 15.36 3.70 7.59
CA LEU A 212 14.61 2.50 7.97
C LEU A 212 14.00 2.60 9.38
N ALA A 213 14.78 3.12 10.33
CA ALA A 213 14.36 3.27 11.72
C ALA A 213 13.22 4.29 11.88
N GLU A 214 13.28 5.42 11.17
CA GLU A 214 12.22 6.42 11.16
C GLU A 214 10.93 5.86 10.57
N TRP A 215 11.02 5.16 9.43
CA TRP A 215 9.87 4.55 8.77
C TRP A 215 9.15 3.57 9.70
N TRP A 216 9.90 2.65 10.32
CA TRP A 216 9.33 1.61 11.17
C TRP A 216 8.78 2.18 12.48
N LYS A 217 9.46 3.16 13.08
CA LYS A 217 8.98 3.83 14.29
C LYS A 217 7.68 4.58 14.04
N VAL A 218 7.62 5.39 12.98
CA VAL A 218 6.41 6.13 12.61
C VAL A 218 5.30 5.17 12.19
N GLY A 219 5.64 4.14 11.42
CA GLY A 219 4.71 3.10 10.97
C GLY A 219 4.01 2.38 12.12
N PHE A 220 4.75 2.00 13.15
CA PHE A 220 4.21 1.38 14.37
C PHE A 220 3.35 2.35 15.19
N ILE A 221 3.78 3.61 15.35
CA ILE A 221 2.97 4.61 16.06
C ILE A 221 1.64 4.82 15.32
N LEU A 222 1.67 4.96 13.99
CA LEU A 222 0.48 5.13 13.18
C LEU A 222 -0.41 3.89 13.19
N SER A 223 0.13 2.68 13.20
CA SER A 223 -0.71 1.47 13.27
C SER A 223 -1.51 1.41 14.57
N VAL A 224 -0.90 1.76 15.70
CA VAL A 224 -1.60 1.83 17.00
C VAL A 224 -2.68 2.90 16.99
N VAL A 225 -2.36 4.12 16.53
CA VAL A 225 -3.34 5.21 16.46
C VAL A 225 -4.52 4.86 15.55
N ASN A 226 -4.24 4.32 14.37
CA ASN A 226 -5.26 3.94 13.41
C ASN A 226 -6.15 2.81 13.94
N LEU A 227 -5.56 1.79 14.57
CA LEU A 227 -6.34 0.70 15.18
C LEU A 227 -7.22 1.20 16.32
N LEU A 228 -6.71 2.08 17.18
CA LEU A 228 -7.52 2.67 18.25
C LEU A 228 -8.72 3.46 17.70
N ILE A 229 -8.49 4.29 16.67
CA ILE A 229 -9.55 5.05 16.01
C ILE A 229 -10.60 4.10 15.44
N TRP A 230 -10.19 3.07 14.70
CA TRP A 230 -11.12 2.15 14.06
C TRP A 230 -11.87 1.24 15.04
N LEU A 231 -11.19 0.73 16.07
CA LEU A 231 -11.83 -0.13 17.06
C LEU A 231 -12.80 0.64 17.95
N VAL A 232 -12.49 1.88 18.31
CA VAL A 232 -13.36 2.71 19.16
C VAL A 232 -14.43 3.41 18.34
N ILE A 233 -14.04 4.29 17.41
CA ILE A 233 -15.00 5.10 16.64
C ILE A 233 -15.74 4.21 15.64
N GLY A 234 -15.04 3.34 14.92
CA GLY A 234 -15.67 2.39 14.00
C GLY A 234 -16.57 1.39 14.73
N GLY A 235 -16.09 0.82 15.85
CA GLY A 235 -16.89 -0.06 16.69
C GLY A 235 -18.21 0.58 17.16
N LEU A 236 -18.15 1.82 17.67
CA LEU A 236 -19.34 2.58 18.07
C LEU A 236 -20.26 2.89 16.89
N TRP A 237 -19.69 3.29 15.74
CA TRP A 237 -20.44 3.58 14.53
C TRP A 237 -21.21 2.35 14.02
N TRP A 238 -20.55 1.18 13.97
CA TRP A 238 -21.20 -0.06 13.54
C TRP A 238 -22.23 -0.56 14.53
N LYS A 239 -22.06 -0.28 15.82
CA LYS A 239 -23.10 -0.52 16.83
C LYS A 239 -24.35 0.33 16.57
N LEU A 240 -24.16 1.61 16.23
CA LEU A 240 -25.28 2.50 15.86
C LEU A 240 -26.02 2.01 14.59
N LEU A 241 -25.30 1.40 13.65
CA LEU A 241 -25.87 0.80 12.44
C LEU A 241 -26.51 -0.58 12.67
N GLY A 242 -26.41 -1.14 13.88
CA GLY A 242 -26.96 -2.46 14.21
C GLY A 242 -26.14 -3.64 13.67
N TYR A 243 -24.84 -3.44 13.39
CA TYR A 243 -23.95 -4.51 12.93
C TYR A 243 -23.34 -5.34 14.06
N TRP A 244 -23.56 -4.94 15.32
CA TRP A 244 -23.36 -5.73 16.53
C TRP A 244 -23.97 -5.05 17.77
#